data_AF-A0A1F4YLC0-F1
#
_entry.id   AF-A0A1F4YLC0-F1
#
_cell.length_a   1.000
_cell.length_b   1.000
_cell.length_c   1.000
_cell.angle_alpha   90.00
_cell.angle_beta   90.00
_cell.angle_gamma   90.00
#
_symmetry.space_group_name_H-M   'P 1'
#
loop_
_entity.id
_entity.type
_entity.pdbx_description
1 polymer ?
#
loop_
_entity_poly.entity_id
_entity_poly.type
_entity_poly.pdbx_seq_one_letter_code
_entity_poly.pdbx_strand_id
1 'polypeptide(L)'
;MEYLRQLFEYNAKFADEIIESLGTIDKSRFTVEKVSAWGSLRNLVMHLVEAEDYWINKIVQGKPFTQYDFNDFGDIDAIRDKWREVDHEILRFVGSLNVADLKREHTVKWDKEYTFPLEKILQHLYTHTVHTRGQVVAGIRALGGRAPYVDII
;
A
#
# COMPACT_ATOMS: atom_id res chain seq x y z
N MET A 1 7.43 9.98 17.43
CA MET A 1 7.65 8.57 17.06
C MET A 1 6.39 7.74 17.25
N GLU A 2 5.77 7.75 18.44
CA GLU A 2 4.59 6.90 18.71
C GLU A 2 3.44 7.09 17.72
N TYR A 3 2.99 8.33 17.52
CA TYR A 3 1.92 8.62 16.57
C TYR A 3 2.23 8.16 15.14
N LEU A 4 3.48 8.30 14.69
CA LEU A 4 3.91 7.80 13.38
C LEU A 4 3.74 6.28 13.29
N ARG A 5 4.09 5.51 14.33
CA ARG A 5 3.91 4.05 14.34
C ARG A 5 2.43 3.69 14.24
N GLN A 6 1.59 4.36 15.02
CA GLN A 6 0.13 4.17 14.99
C GLN A 6 -0.45 4.40 13.59
N LEU A 7 0.02 5.43 12.85
CA LEU A 7 -0.43 5.66 11.48
C LEU A 7 -0.17 4.46 10.55
N PHE A 8 0.96 3.78 10.70
CA PHE A 8 1.27 2.58 9.91
C PHE A 8 0.53 1.33 10.41
N GLU A 9 0.29 1.21 11.72
CA GLU A 9 -0.59 0.17 12.27
C GLU A 9 -2.02 0.30 11.74
N TYR A 10 -2.53 1.53 11.63
CA TYR A 10 -3.83 1.78 11.01
C TYR A 10 -3.83 1.38 9.54
N ASN A 11 -2.77 1.67 8.78
CA ASN A 11 -2.69 1.24 7.37
C ASN A 11 -2.80 -0.27 7.23
N ALA A 12 -2.04 -1.04 8.02
CA ALA A 12 -2.11 -2.51 8.00
C ALA A 12 -3.49 -3.04 8.40
N LYS A 13 -4.11 -2.45 9.43
CA LYS A 13 -5.49 -2.80 9.82
C LYS A 13 -6.47 -2.54 8.68
N PHE A 14 -6.38 -1.37 8.03
CA PHE A 14 -7.27 -1.04 6.92
C PHE A 14 -7.00 -1.88 5.67
N ALA A 15 -5.78 -2.39 5.46
CA ALA A 15 -5.49 -3.37 4.43
C ALA A 15 -6.30 -4.66 4.65
N ASP A 16 -6.32 -5.19 5.88
CA ASP A 16 -7.17 -6.35 6.22
C ASP A 16 -8.66 -6.07 5.97
N GLU A 17 -9.16 -4.88 6.37
CA GLU A 17 -10.56 -4.50 6.12
C GLU A 17 -10.88 -4.39 4.62
N ILE A 18 -9.96 -3.86 3.82
CA ILE A 18 -10.09 -3.80 2.36
C ILE A 18 -10.16 -5.21 1.78
N ILE A 19 -9.25 -6.11 2.18
CA ILE A 19 -9.22 -7.49 1.70
C ILE A 19 -10.55 -8.20 1.97
N GLU A 20 -11.10 -8.06 3.17
CA GLU A 20 -12.40 -8.64 3.51
C GLU A 20 -13.53 -8.04 2.65
N SER A 21 -13.49 -6.72 2.41
CA SER A 21 -14.44 -6.06 1.52
C SER A 21 -14.30 -6.48 0.05
N LEU A 22 -13.09 -6.74 -0.45
CA LEU A 22 -12.89 -7.27 -1.80
C LEU A 22 -13.59 -8.63 -1.98
N GLY A 23 -13.62 -9.45 -0.94
CA GLY A 23 -14.34 -10.73 -0.93
C GLY A 23 -15.85 -10.63 -1.14
N THR A 24 -16.42 -9.42 -1.08
CA THR A 24 -17.84 -9.17 -1.33
C THR A 24 -18.16 -8.79 -2.78
N ILE A 25 -17.14 -8.62 -3.62
CA ILE A 25 -17.28 -8.29 -5.04
C ILE A 25 -17.43 -9.59 -5.84
N ASP A 26 -18.25 -9.56 -6.89
CA ASP A 26 -18.26 -10.62 -7.89
C ASP A 26 -16.85 -10.76 -8.51
N LYS A 27 -16.25 -11.95 -8.40
CA LYS A 27 -14.90 -12.25 -8.89
C LYS A 27 -14.70 -11.86 -10.36
N SER A 28 -15.75 -12.01 -11.19
CA SER A 28 -15.68 -11.64 -12.62
C SER A 28 -15.51 -10.14 -12.86
N ARG A 29 -15.83 -9.31 -11.87
CA ARG A 29 -15.75 -7.84 -11.97
C ARG A 29 -14.44 -7.27 -11.43
N PHE A 30 -13.69 -8.04 -10.64
CA PHE A 30 -12.49 -7.56 -9.96
C PHE A 30 -11.39 -7.11 -10.93
N THR A 31 -11.34 -7.75 -12.10
CA THR A 31 -10.36 -7.49 -13.18
C THR A 31 -10.94 -6.67 -14.34
N VAL A 32 -12.19 -6.18 -14.24
CA VAL A 32 -12.80 -5.37 -15.30
C VAL A 32 -12.08 -4.02 -15.41
N GLU A 33 -11.75 -3.65 -16.64
CA GLU A 33 -11.02 -2.43 -16.96
C GLU A 33 -11.83 -1.14 -16.80
N LYS A 34 -11.13 -0.01 -16.75
CA LYS A 34 -11.69 1.37 -16.65
C LYS A 34 -12.42 1.68 -15.34
N VAL A 35 -12.08 0.98 -14.26
CA VAL A 35 -12.57 1.26 -12.89
C VAL A 35 -11.74 2.37 -12.22
N SER A 36 -10.46 2.47 -12.56
CA SER A 36 -9.54 3.46 -11.99
C SER A 36 -8.51 3.95 -13.01
N ALA A 37 -7.66 4.89 -12.61
CA ALA A 37 -6.48 5.29 -13.40
C ALA A 37 -5.50 4.12 -13.64
N TRP A 38 -5.61 3.05 -12.86
CA TRP A 38 -4.83 1.83 -12.97
C TRP A 38 -5.54 0.73 -13.79
N GLY A 39 -6.66 1.06 -14.44
CA GLY A 39 -7.47 0.08 -15.16
C GLY A 39 -8.45 -0.59 -14.22
N SER A 40 -8.18 -1.83 -13.81
CA SER A 40 -9.03 -2.61 -12.91
C SER A 40 -8.89 -2.25 -11.41
N LEU A 41 -9.85 -2.71 -10.59
CA LEU A 41 -9.73 -2.58 -9.13
C LEU A 41 -8.56 -3.42 -8.59
N ARG A 42 -8.34 -4.61 -9.15
CA ARG A 42 -7.14 -5.42 -8.86
C ARG A 42 -5.87 -4.60 -9.01
N ASN A 43 -5.68 -3.93 -10.16
CA ASN A 43 -4.49 -3.13 -10.40
C ASN A 43 -4.33 -1.98 -9.42
N LEU A 44 -5.43 -1.32 -9.06
CA LEU A 44 -5.39 -0.25 -8.08
C LEU A 44 -4.92 -0.76 -6.70
N VAL A 45 -5.40 -1.94 -6.29
CA VAL A 45 -4.98 -2.57 -5.03
C VAL A 45 -3.51 -2.98 -5.11
N MET A 46 -3.10 -3.65 -6.20
CA MET A 46 -1.70 -4.06 -6.35
C MET A 46 -0.73 -2.90 -6.49
N HIS A 47 -1.14 -1.78 -7.10
CA HIS A 47 -0.36 -0.54 -7.09
C HIS A 47 -0.13 -0.02 -5.66
N LEU A 48 -1.14 -0.11 -4.79
CA LEU A 48 -0.97 0.27 -3.39
C LEU A 48 0.07 -0.61 -2.69
N VAL A 49 -0.06 -1.94 -2.81
CA VAL A 49 0.89 -2.90 -2.23
C VAL A 49 2.31 -2.71 -2.76
N GLU A 50 2.45 -2.54 -4.09
CA GLU A 50 3.73 -2.32 -4.75
C GLU A 50 4.39 -1.01 -4.30
N ALA A 51 3.61 0.07 -4.16
CA ALA A 51 4.13 1.35 -3.68
C ALA A 51 4.68 1.22 -2.24
N GLU A 52 3.97 0.52 -1.36
CA GLU A 52 4.40 0.26 0.02
C GLU A 52 5.70 -0.56 0.07
N ASP A 53 5.78 -1.66 -0.69
CA ASP A 53 6.98 -2.49 -0.79
C ASP A 53 8.17 -1.72 -1.38
N TYR A 54 7.93 -1.01 -2.48
CA TYR A 54 8.96 -0.23 -3.16
C TYR A 54 9.55 0.86 -2.25
N TRP A 55 8.71 1.68 -1.62
CA TRP A 55 9.23 2.78 -0.81
C TRP A 55 9.96 2.31 0.44
N ILE A 56 9.49 1.25 1.11
CA ILE A 56 10.07 0.84 2.40
C ILE A 56 11.10 -0.26 2.25
N ASN A 57 10.76 -1.37 1.60
CA ASN A 57 11.69 -2.49 1.47
C ASN A 57 12.79 -2.18 0.45
N LYS A 58 12.44 -1.67 -0.74
CA LYS A 58 13.43 -1.37 -1.77
C LYS A 58 14.25 -0.11 -1.47
N ILE A 59 13.59 1.04 -1.36
CA ILE A 59 14.29 2.33 -1.27
C ILE A 59 14.93 2.54 0.10
N VAL A 60 14.19 2.29 1.17
CA VAL A 60 14.66 2.62 2.52
C VAL A 60 15.55 1.51 3.11
N GLN A 61 15.13 0.25 2.99
CA GLN A 61 15.88 -0.89 3.54
C GLN A 61 16.89 -1.51 2.56
N GLY A 62 16.87 -1.13 1.28
CA GLY A 62 17.81 -1.63 0.28
C GLY A 62 17.59 -3.10 -0.12
N LYS A 63 16.42 -3.68 0.16
CA LYS A 63 16.12 -5.07 -0.20
C LYS A 63 15.99 -5.24 -1.72
N PRO A 64 16.21 -6.46 -2.26
CA PRO A 64 15.86 -6.77 -3.64
C PRO A 64 14.39 -6.46 -3.92
N PHE A 65 14.10 -6.00 -5.14
CA PHE A 65 12.74 -5.70 -5.58
C PHE A 65 12.64 -5.99 -7.07
N THR A 66 11.59 -6.72 -7.41
CA THR A 66 11.18 -6.98 -8.78
C THR A 66 9.79 -6.39 -8.91
N GLN A 67 9.59 -5.57 -9.94
CA GLN A 67 8.28 -5.01 -10.25
C GLN A 67 7.26 -6.13 -10.41
N TYR A 68 6.08 -5.95 -9.82
CA TYR A 68 5.06 -6.99 -9.82
C TYR A 68 4.38 -7.05 -11.19
N ASP A 69 4.15 -8.26 -11.70
CA ASP A 69 3.13 -8.43 -12.74
C ASP A 69 1.77 -8.52 -12.05
N PHE A 70 0.95 -7.48 -12.17
CA PHE A 70 -0.36 -7.47 -11.54
C PHE A 70 -1.28 -8.59 -12.05
N ASN A 71 -0.97 -9.23 -13.17
CA ASN A 71 -1.71 -10.39 -13.66
C ASN A 71 -1.51 -11.66 -12.82
N ASP A 72 -0.44 -11.73 -12.03
CA ASP A 72 -0.21 -12.83 -11.08
C ASP A 72 -1.19 -12.76 -9.89
N PHE A 73 -1.90 -11.63 -9.72
CA PHE A 73 -2.77 -11.34 -8.57
C PHE A 73 -4.26 -11.34 -8.95
N GLY A 74 -4.69 -12.33 -9.72
CA GLY A 74 -6.10 -12.53 -10.07
C GLY A 74 -6.97 -13.02 -8.90
N ASP A 75 -6.34 -13.54 -7.84
CA ASP A 75 -6.99 -14.09 -6.65
C ASP A 75 -6.76 -13.19 -5.43
N ILE A 76 -7.81 -13.00 -4.62
CA ILE A 76 -7.78 -12.16 -3.43
C ILE A 76 -6.85 -12.76 -2.38
N ASP A 77 -6.73 -14.09 -2.30
CA ASP A 77 -5.83 -14.75 -1.35
C ASP A 77 -4.36 -14.44 -1.67
N ALA A 78 -3.97 -14.43 -2.95
CA ALA A 78 -2.63 -14.03 -3.37
C ALA A 78 -2.31 -12.56 -3.01
N ILE A 79 -3.30 -11.67 -3.16
CA ILE A 79 -3.18 -10.27 -2.74
C ILE A 79 -3.03 -10.18 -1.22
N ARG A 80 -3.86 -10.90 -0.46
CA ARG A 80 -3.83 -10.91 1.01
C ARG A 80 -2.46 -11.34 1.51
N ASP A 81 -1.93 -12.44 0.99
CA ASP A 81 -0.64 -12.98 1.43
C ASP A 81 0.49 -12.00 1.14
N LYS A 82 0.48 -11.39 -0.05
CA LYS A 82 1.50 -10.41 -0.43
C LYS A 82 1.40 -9.11 0.39
N TRP A 83 0.19 -8.60 0.60
CA TRP A 83 0.01 -7.37 1.37
C TRP A 83 0.44 -7.58 2.82
N ARG A 84 0.08 -8.70 3.44
CA ARG A 84 0.52 -9.05 4.80
C ARG A 84 2.03 -9.19 4.91
N GLU A 85 2.69 -9.82 3.93
CA GLU A 85 4.15 -9.87 3.88
C GLU A 85 4.75 -8.45 3.93
N VAL A 86 4.26 -7.54 3.09
CA VAL A 86 4.72 -6.15 3.01
C VAL A 86 4.43 -5.38 4.29
N ASP A 87 3.20 -5.45 4.81
CA ASP A 87 2.80 -4.78 6.06
C ASP A 87 3.65 -5.24 7.25
N HIS A 88 3.90 -6.55 7.37
CA HIS A 88 4.76 -7.08 8.43
C HIS A 88 6.17 -6.50 8.36
N GLU A 89 6.75 -6.37 7.16
CA GLU A 89 8.06 -5.75 6.99
C GLU A 89 8.07 -4.26 7.34
N ILE A 90 7.03 -3.53 6.91
CA ILE A 90 6.89 -2.10 7.18
C ILE A 90 6.71 -1.84 8.67
N LEU A 91 5.84 -2.59 9.35
CA LEU A 91 5.59 -2.45 10.78
C LEU A 91 6.85 -2.77 11.60
N ARG A 92 7.59 -3.83 11.23
CA ARG A 92 8.89 -4.13 11.87
C ARG A 92 9.88 -2.98 11.68
N PHE A 93 10.00 -2.47 10.46
CA PHE A 93 10.90 -1.37 10.14
C PHE A 93 10.53 -0.11 10.93
N VAL A 94 9.29 0.36 10.83
CA VAL A 94 8.79 1.58 11.50
C VAL A 94 8.85 1.45 13.03
N GLY A 95 8.60 0.25 13.56
CA GLY A 95 8.75 -0.06 14.98
C GLY A 95 10.19 0.09 15.49
N SER A 96 11.19 -0.19 14.64
CA SER A 96 12.61 -0.09 15.00
C SER A 96 13.18 1.34 14.99
N LEU A 97 12.47 2.30 14.39
CA LEU A 97 12.96 3.66 14.19
C LEU A 97 13.02 4.47 15.50
N ASN A 98 14.06 5.29 15.59
CA ASN A 98 14.19 6.39 16.53
C ASN A 98 14.10 7.76 15.81
N VAL A 99 14.09 8.86 16.57
CA VAL A 99 13.92 10.22 16.01
C VAL A 99 15.07 10.61 15.08
N ALA A 100 16.31 10.20 15.37
CA ALA A 100 17.47 10.55 14.56
C ALA A 100 17.43 9.87 13.17
N ASP A 101 16.82 8.69 13.09
CA ASP A 101 16.69 7.96 11.82
C ASP A 101 15.84 8.71 10.79
N LEU A 102 14.90 9.54 11.24
CA LEU A 102 14.01 10.33 10.39
C LEU A 102 14.75 11.31 9.48
N LYS A 103 15.98 11.71 9.85
CA LYS A 103 16.82 12.62 9.08
C LYS A 103 17.76 11.91 8.09
N ARG A 104 17.83 10.58 8.12
CA ARG A 104 18.66 9.83 7.17
C ARG A 104 18.13 10.02 5.75
N GLU A 105 19.05 10.28 4.84
CA GLU A 105 18.74 10.50 3.44
C GLU A 105 18.70 9.18 2.67
N HIS A 106 17.73 9.06 1.77
CA HIS A 106 17.57 7.95 0.86
C HIS A 106 17.43 8.46 -0.56
N THR A 107 18.11 7.80 -1.50
CA THR A 107 18.13 8.18 -2.92
C THR A 107 17.32 7.21 -3.75
N VAL A 108 16.41 7.75 -4.56
CA VAL A 108 15.63 7.04 -5.56
C VAL A 108 16.17 7.36 -6.94
N LYS A 109 16.31 6.34 -7.79
CA LYS A 109 16.78 6.48 -9.17
C LYS A 109 15.64 6.13 -10.12
N TRP A 110 15.08 7.15 -10.78
CA TRP A 110 14.07 7.01 -11.82
C TRP A 110 14.61 7.58 -13.13
N ASP A 111 14.05 8.70 -13.61
CA ASP A 111 14.59 9.49 -14.72
C ASP A 111 15.88 10.24 -14.32
N LYS A 112 15.94 10.65 -13.06
CA LYS A 112 17.10 11.22 -12.39
C LYS A 112 17.16 10.74 -10.95
N GLU A 113 18.21 11.13 -10.25
CA GLU A 113 18.36 10.86 -8.84
C GLU A 113 17.61 11.91 -8.00
N TYR A 114 16.83 11.44 -7.04
CA TYR A 114 16.15 12.26 -6.05
C TYR A 114 16.52 11.77 -4.66
N THR A 115 16.88 12.69 -3.78
CA THR A 115 17.23 12.37 -2.39
C THR A 115 16.21 13.00 -1.45
N PHE A 116 15.71 12.21 -0.50
CA PHE A 116 14.74 12.65 0.49
C PHE A 116 15.13 12.16 1.89
N PRO A 117 14.90 12.95 2.94
CA PRO A 117 14.98 12.43 4.30
C PRO A 117 13.85 11.41 4.54
N LEU A 118 14.10 10.42 5.39
CA LEU A 118 13.15 9.35 5.70
C LEU A 118 11.78 9.89 6.15
N GLU A 119 11.74 10.96 6.94
CA GLU A 119 10.47 11.59 7.35
C GLU A 119 9.58 11.99 6.17
N LYS A 120 10.18 12.48 5.08
CA LYS A 120 9.45 12.90 3.88
C LYS A 120 8.96 11.69 3.08
N ILE A 121 9.72 10.60 3.06
CA ILE A 121 9.31 9.33 2.45
C ILE A 121 8.12 8.74 3.22
N LEU A 122 8.19 8.69 4.55
CA LEU A 122 7.10 8.17 5.38
C LEU A 122 5.84 9.03 5.26
N GLN A 123 5.98 10.36 5.23
CA GLN A 123 4.85 11.27 4.99
C GLN A 123 4.24 11.04 3.61
N HIS A 124 5.07 11.01 2.56
CA HIS A 124 4.62 10.70 1.19
C HIS A 124 3.85 9.39 1.16
N LEU A 125 4.45 8.31 1.68
CA LEU A 125 3.84 6.99 1.66
C LEU A 125 2.49 6.98 2.40
N TYR A 126 2.42 7.53 3.61
CA TYR A 126 1.16 7.60 4.35
C TYR A 126 0.08 8.35 3.55
N THR A 127 0.41 9.53 3.00
CA THR A 127 -0.56 10.31 2.21
C THR A 127 -0.99 9.60 0.92
N HIS A 128 -0.06 8.91 0.25
CA HIS A 128 -0.34 8.10 -0.93
C HIS A 128 -1.25 6.92 -0.58
N THR A 129 -0.98 6.20 0.52
CA THR A 129 -1.81 5.09 1.00
C THR A 129 -3.23 5.57 1.32
N VAL A 130 -3.40 6.69 2.03
CA VAL A 130 -4.73 7.24 2.32
C VAL A 130 -5.49 7.62 1.04
N HIS A 131 -4.82 8.29 0.10
CA HIS A 131 -5.42 8.68 -1.17
C HIS A 131 -5.88 7.47 -1.99
N THR A 132 -4.98 6.51 -2.21
CA THR A 132 -5.25 5.31 -3.00
C THR A 132 -6.28 4.41 -2.31
N ARG A 133 -6.22 4.27 -0.98
CA ARG A 133 -7.27 3.58 -0.20
C ARG A 133 -8.65 4.18 -0.45
N GLY A 134 -8.77 5.50 -0.46
CA GLY A 134 -10.03 6.17 -0.81
C GLY A 134 -10.56 5.78 -2.19
N GLN A 135 -9.67 5.66 -3.19
CA GLN A 135 -10.03 5.19 -4.52
C GLN A 135 -10.43 3.71 -4.53
N VAL A 136 -9.75 2.85 -3.76
CA VAL A 136 -10.10 1.43 -3.61
C VAL A 136 -11.49 1.29 -3.01
N VAL A 137 -11.76 2.01 -1.92
CA VAL A 137 -13.08 2.04 -1.27
C VAL A 137 -14.18 2.48 -2.25
N ALA A 138 -13.92 3.51 -3.07
CA ALA A 138 -14.84 3.95 -4.11
C ALA A 138 -15.04 2.86 -5.19
N GLY A 139 -13.96 2.21 -5.63
CA GLY A 139 -14.00 1.12 -6.61
C GLY A 139 -14.79 -0.09 -6.10
N ILE A 140 -14.62 -0.47 -4.83
CA ILE A 140 -15.40 -1.54 -4.19
C ILE A 140 -16.90 -1.22 -4.31
N ARG A 141 -17.32 0.01 -3.96
CA ARG A 141 -18.73 0.43 -4.08
C ARG A 141 -19.22 0.42 -5.53
N ALA A 142 -18.43 0.92 -6.47
CA ALA A 142 -18.78 0.95 -7.89
C ALA A 142 -18.99 -0.45 -8.49
N LEU A 143 -18.28 -1.46 -7.95
CA LEU A 143 -18.44 -2.86 -8.33
C LEU A 143 -19.53 -3.61 -7.54
N GLY A 144 -20.28 -2.92 -6.69
CA GLY A 144 -21.38 -3.49 -5.90
C GLY A 144 -20.95 -4.20 -4.61
N GLY A 145 -19.68 -4.09 -4.22
CA GLY A 145 -19.18 -4.63 -2.96
C GLY A 145 -19.55 -3.78 -1.75
N ARG A 146 -19.45 -4.37 -0.56
CA ARG A 146 -19.60 -3.70 0.74
C ARG A 146 -18.27 -3.10 1.16
N ALA A 147 -18.11 -1.80 0.95
CA ALA A 147 -16.87 -1.11 1.28
C ALA A 147 -16.70 -0.88 2.79
N PRO A 148 -15.46 -0.91 3.32
CA PRO A 148 -15.20 -0.76 4.74
C PRO A 148 -15.27 0.71 5.19
N TYR A 149 -15.32 0.92 6.50
CA TYR A 149 -15.14 2.23 7.14
C TYR A 149 -13.69 2.38 7.55
N VAL A 150 -12.96 3.27 6.89
CA VAL A 150 -11.50 3.39 7.04
C VAL A 150 -11.07 4.69 7.73
N ASP A 151 -11.92 5.15 8.64
CA ASP A 151 -11.69 6.35 9.46
C ASP A 151 -10.88 5.97 10.71
N ILE A 152 -9.90 6.81 11.06
CA ILE A 152 -9.19 6.71 12.33
C ILE A 152 -10.06 7.39 13.40
N ILE A 153 -10.43 6.66 14.45
CA ILE A 153 -11.27 7.13 15.55
C ILE A 153 -10.42 7.22 16.82
#